data_AF-A0A1G6JBJ2-F1
#
_entry.id   AF-A0A1G6JBJ2-F1
#
_cell.length_a   1.000
_cell.length_b   1.000
_cell.length_c   1.000
_cell.angle_alpha   90.00
_cell.angle_beta   90.00
_cell.angle_gamma   90.00
#
_symmetry.space_group_name_H-M   'P 1'
#
loop_
_entity.id
_entity.type
_entity.pdbx_description
1 polymer ?
#
loop_
_entity_poly.entity_id
_entity_poly.type
_entity_poly.pdbx_seq_one_letter_code
_entity_poly.pdbx_strand_id
1 'polypeptide(L)'
;MIKGATYKGGAAPNLSSEPISKLLPVGNQAGIRFSGTAATPELVVLYTTLKDKDWPDEVIDNKLIYFGDNKSPGKEIHDLPGNQALRSIFNNFYLKGEYPLILLFSKGNEGFDRVFQGVLAPGYDGLNEMEDLVAVWKTRGGIRFQNYKAVFTILPIEVLNRKNIESVKHAK
;
A
#
# COMPACT_ATOMS: atom_id res chain seq x y z
N MET A 1 -8.99 -11.46 8.77
CA MET A 1 -8.65 -11.48 7.33
C MET A 1 -7.74 -12.65 7.08
N ILE A 2 -7.96 -13.42 6.01
CA ILE A 2 -7.23 -14.67 5.73
C ILE A 2 -6.40 -14.46 4.47
N LYS A 3 -5.11 -14.72 4.53
CA LYS A 3 -4.19 -14.57 3.40
C LYS A 3 -4.64 -15.44 2.22
N GLY A 4 -4.60 -14.90 1.01
CA GLY A 4 -5.09 -15.55 -0.21
C GLY A 4 -6.62 -15.57 -0.37
N ALA A 5 -7.39 -15.20 0.66
CA ALA A 5 -8.84 -15.18 0.54
C ALA A 5 -9.33 -14.04 -0.35
N THR A 6 -10.34 -14.35 -1.18
CA THR A 6 -11.04 -13.36 -1.99
C THR A 6 -12.20 -12.75 -1.20
N TYR A 7 -12.21 -11.43 -1.13
CA TYR A 7 -13.30 -10.63 -0.59
C TYR A 7 -14.11 -10.11 -1.77
N LYS A 8 -15.39 -10.50 -1.81
CA LYS A 8 -16.26 -10.24 -2.96
C LYS A 8 -16.67 -8.77 -3.04
N GLY A 9 -16.61 -8.22 -4.24
CA GLY A 9 -17.22 -6.93 -4.55
C GLY A 9 -18.74 -7.02 -4.64
N GLY A 10 -19.41 -5.87 -4.53
CA GLY A 10 -20.84 -5.73 -4.83
C GLY A 10 -21.14 -5.73 -6.33
N ALA A 11 -22.43 -5.73 -6.67
CA ALA A 11 -22.91 -5.80 -8.06
C ALA A 11 -22.83 -4.46 -8.82
N ALA A 12 -22.77 -3.31 -8.14
CA ALA A 12 -22.73 -2.02 -8.81
C ALA A 12 -21.42 -1.87 -9.62
N PRO A 13 -21.46 -1.33 -10.85
CA PRO A 13 -20.29 -1.25 -11.74
C PRO A 13 -19.34 -0.09 -11.37
N ASN A 14 -19.22 0.26 -10.10
CA ASN A 14 -18.40 1.39 -9.65
C ASN A 14 -17.70 1.08 -8.31
N LEU A 15 -16.81 2.00 -7.87
CA LEU A 15 -15.99 1.81 -6.67
C LEU A 15 -16.79 1.71 -5.36
N SER A 16 -18.10 1.97 -5.32
CA SER A 16 -18.90 1.65 -4.13
C SER A 16 -19.00 0.15 -3.86
N SER A 17 -18.78 -0.68 -4.90
CA SER A 17 -18.82 -2.13 -4.79
C SER A 17 -17.57 -2.73 -4.17
N GLU A 18 -16.44 -2.03 -4.16
CA GLU A 18 -15.21 -2.60 -3.63
C GLU A 18 -15.31 -2.90 -2.12
N PRO A 19 -14.70 -4.00 -1.63
CA PRO A 19 -14.88 -4.45 -0.26
C PRO A 19 -13.95 -3.78 0.76
N ILE A 20 -12.82 -3.18 0.37
CA ILE A 20 -11.78 -2.73 1.32
C ILE A 20 -12.35 -1.66 2.26
N SER A 21 -13.01 -0.63 1.75
CA SER A 21 -13.64 0.43 2.56
C SER A 21 -14.79 -0.05 3.44
N LYS A 22 -15.39 -1.20 3.12
CA LYS A 22 -16.41 -1.84 3.97
C LYS A 22 -15.78 -2.62 5.12
N LEU A 23 -14.60 -3.19 4.88
CA LEU A 23 -13.86 -4.00 5.85
C LEU A 23 -13.01 -3.11 6.77
N LEU A 24 -12.42 -2.04 6.25
CA LEU A 24 -11.38 -1.24 6.88
C LEU A 24 -11.75 0.24 6.85
N PRO A 25 -11.32 1.04 7.85
CA PRO A 25 -11.63 2.47 7.96
C PRO A 25 -10.79 3.32 7.00
N VAL A 26 -10.78 2.98 5.71
CA VAL A 26 -10.04 3.69 4.66
C VAL A 26 -10.97 4.03 3.50
N GLY A 27 -10.57 4.97 2.64
CA GLY A 27 -11.32 5.31 1.43
C GLY A 27 -11.46 4.13 0.45
N ASN A 28 -12.31 4.30 -0.55
CA ASN A 28 -12.56 3.29 -1.59
C ASN A 28 -11.77 3.52 -2.90
N GLN A 29 -10.95 4.57 -2.96
CA GLN A 29 -10.17 4.96 -4.14
C GLN A 29 -8.66 4.95 -3.86
N ALA A 30 -7.86 5.09 -4.92
CA ALA A 30 -6.40 5.04 -4.91
C ALA A 30 -5.77 3.68 -4.57
N GLY A 31 -4.48 3.55 -4.89
CA GLY A 31 -3.64 2.40 -4.55
C GLY A 31 -3.12 2.44 -3.12
N ILE A 32 -2.71 3.63 -2.65
CA ILE A 32 -2.28 3.84 -1.25
C ILE A 32 -3.45 4.47 -0.51
N ARG A 33 -3.95 3.80 0.52
CA ARG A 33 -5.09 4.24 1.32
C ARG A 33 -4.72 4.18 2.79
N PHE A 34 -5.18 5.13 3.58
CA PHE A 34 -4.86 5.13 5.01
C PHE A 34 -5.97 5.79 5.84
N SER A 35 -5.99 5.46 7.13
CA SER A 35 -6.66 6.26 8.16
C SER A 35 -5.65 7.19 8.84
N GLY A 36 -6.13 8.20 9.56
CA GLY A 36 -5.28 9.28 10.07
C GLY A 36 -4.88 10.24 8.97
N THR A 37 -3.63 10.73 9.00
CA THR A 37 -3.09 11.65 7.99
C THR A 37 -1.92 11.02 7.24
N ALA A 38 -1.52 11.59 6.10
CA ALA A 38 -0.32 11.11 5.41
C ALA A 38 0.95 11.27 6.26
N ALA A 39 0.99 12.29 7.13
CA ALA A 39 2.12 12.49 8.04
C ALA A 39 2.16 11.45 9.17
N THR A 40 0.98 11.03 9.63
CA THR A 40 0.78 10.11 10.76
C THR A 40 -0.29 9.06 10.42
N PRO A 41 0.00 8.12 9.50
CA PRO A 41 -0.96 7.10 9.14
C PRO A 41 -1.12 6.09 10.28
N GLU A 42 -2.35 5.69 10.59
CA GLU A 42 -2.66 4.75 11.68
C GLU A 42 -2.87 3.31 11.14
N LEU A 43 -3.52 3.21 9.98
CA LEU A 43 -3.70 1.99 9.20
C LEU A 43 -3.38 2.33 7.74
N VAL A 44 -2.64 1.45 7.06
CA VAL A 44 -2.32 1.60 5.64
C VAL A 44 -2.79 0.38 4.86
N VAL A 45 -3.41 0.62 3.72
CA VAL A 45 -3.76 -0.40 2.74
C VAL A 45 -3.05 -0.06 1.44
N LEU A 46 -2.21 -0.99 0.97
CA LEU A 46 -1.65 -0.98 -0.37
C LEU A 46 -2.53 -1.85 -1.25
N TYR A 47 -3.02 -1.28 -2.34
CA TYR A 47 -3.82 -1.95 -3.35
C TYR A 47 -3.09 -1.90 -4.69
N THR A 48 -2.83 -3.08 -5.25
CA THR A 48 -2.22 -3.22 -6.57
C THR A 48 -3.10 -4.03 -7.51
N THR A 49 -3.00 -3.73 -8.81
CA THR A 49 -3.58 -4.57 -9.86
C THR A 49 -2.59 -5.59 -10.41
N LEU A 50 -1.29 -5.44 -10.10
CA LEU A 50 -0.16 -6.19 -10.69
C LEU A 50 -0.12 -6.14 -12.23
N LYS A 51 -0.77 -5.13 -12.84
CA LYS A 51 -0.93 -5.02 -14.31
C LYS A 51 -0.38 -3.71 -14.88
N ASP A 52 0.08 -2.80 -14.03
CA ASP A 52 0.67 -1.55 -14.46
C ASP A 52 2.08 -1.82 -15.00
N LYS A 53 2.24 -1.73 -16.33
CA LYS A 53 3.52 -2.00 -17.00
C LYS A 53 4.55 -0.91 -16.75
N ASP A 54 4.09 0.31 -16.47
CA ASP A 54 4.97 1.45 -16.22
C ASP A 54 5.50 1.45 -14.80
N TRP A 55 4.73 0.89 -13.87
CA TRP A 55 5.02 0.79 -12.45
C TRP A 55 4.76 -0.64 -12.00
N PRO A 56 5.67 -1.57 -12.33
CA PRO A 56 5.44 -3.00 -12.18
C PRO A 56 5.58 -3.41 -10.72
N ASP A 57 4.53 -3.15 -9.92
CA ASP A 57 4.43 -3.74 -8.58
C ASP A 57 4.60 -5.25 -8.68
N GLU A 58 5.40 -5.83 -7.78
CA GLU A 58 5.81 -7.22 -7.87
C GLU A 58 5.88 -7.87 -6.49
N VAL A 59 5.45 -9.12 -6.41
CA VAL A 59 5.64 -9.97 -5.23
C VAL A 59 6.53 -11.15 -5.63
N ILE A 60 7.69 -11.26 -5.00
CA ILE A 60 8.64 -12.37 -5.15
C ILE A 60 8.83 -12.98 -3.77
N ASP A 61 8.45 -14.25 -3.60
CA ASP A 61 8.41 -14.94 -2.31
C ASP A 61 7.62 -14.15 -1.25
N ASN A 62 8.30 -13.63 -0.23
CA ASN A 62 7.75 -12.79 0.82
C ASN A 62 8.15 -11.31 0.67
N LYS A 63 8.69 -10.89 -0.47
CA LYS A 63 9.08 -9.51 -0.75
C LYS A 63 8.07 -8.85 -1.69
N LEU A 64 7.62 -7.66 -1.32
CA LEU A 64 6.83 -6.78 -2.18
C LEU A 64 7.69 -5.61 -2.64
N ILE A 65 7.73 -5.38 -3.95
CA ILE A 65 8.15 -4.11 -4.56
C ILE A 65 6.87 -3.36 -4.94
N TYR A 66 6.70 -2.15 -4.41
CA TYR A 66 5.51 -1.33 -4.61
C TYR A 66 5.88 0.08 -5.04
N PHE A 67 5.24 0.58 -6.10
CA PHE A 67 5.49 1.91 -6.61
C PHE A 67 4.50 2.95 -6.09
N GLY A 68 5.02 4.13 -5.81
CA GLY A 68 4.28 5.28 -5.29
C GLY A 68 3.17 5.79 -6.20
N ASP A 69 2.43 6.78 -5.71
CA ASP A 69 1.26 7.33 -6.41
C ASP A 69 1.57 8.44 -7.42
N ASN A 70 2.81 8.95 -7.48
CA ASN A 70 3.23 9.91 -8.49
C ASN A 70 3.56 9.24 -9.84
N LYS A 71 2.53 8.75 -10.53
CA LYS A 71 2.66 7.95 -11.76
C LYS A 71 2.66 8.75 -13.06
N SER A 72 2.57 10.08 -13.01
CA SER A 72 2.55 10.96 -14.18
C SER A 72 3.33 12.25 -13.92
N PRO A 73 3.89 12.90 -14.97
CA PRO A 73 4.58 14.18 -14.82
C PRO A 73 3.66 15.29 -14.30
N GLY A 74 4.27 16.38 -13.79
CA GLY A 74 3.58 17.61 -13.40
C GLY A 74 3.35 17.80 -11.90
N LYS A 75 3.90 16.91 -11.08
CA LYS A 75 3.88 16.98 -9.61
C LYS A 75 5.23 16.62 -9.04
N GLU A 76 5.60 17.29 -7.95
CA GLU A 76 6.73 16.87 -7.13
C GLU A 76 6.42 15.53 -6.45
N ILE A 77 7.47 14.79 -6.07
CA ILE A 77 7.35 13.43 -5.54
C ILE A 77 6.42 13.35 -4.31
N HIS A 78 6.36 14.41 -3.50
CA HIS A 78 5.54 14.47 -2.28
C HIS A 78 4.26 15.29 -2.41
N ASP A 79 3.85 15.70 -3.61
CA ASP A 79 2.59 16.45 -3.77
C ASP A 79 1.34 15.58 -3.56
N LEU A 80 1.51 14.26 -3.65
CA LEU A 80 0.43 13.30 -3.47
C LEU A 80 0.49 12.63 -2.09
N PRO A 81 -0.68 12.41 -1.43
CA PRO A 81 -0.71 11.87 -0.08
C PRO A 81 -0.12 10.46 0.07
N GLY A 82 -0.13 9.62 -0.96
CA GLY A 82 0.40 8.27 -0.88
C GLY A 82 1.92 8.26 -0.71
N ASN A 83 2.65 9.02 -1.54
CA ASN A 83 4.09 9.17 -1.37
C ASN A 83 4.48 9.87 -0.07
N GLN A 84 3.68 10.82 0.42
CA GLN A 84 3.87 11.39 1.76
C GLN A 84 3.73 10.30 2.84
N ALA A 85 2.71 9.45 2.76
CA ALA A 85 2.51 8.35 3.69
C ALA A 85 3.65 7.34 3.65
N LEU A 86 4.12 6.93 2.46
CA LEU A 86 5.30 6.08 2.32
C LEU A 86 6.52 6.69 3.00
N ARG A 87 6.82 7.96 2.74
CA ARG A 87 7.93 8.67 3.40
C ARG A 87 7.79 8.65 4.92
N SER A 88 6.60 8.95 5.46
CA SER A 88 6.36 8.96 6.90
C SER A 88 6.53 7.57 7.54
N ILE A 89 6.07 6.51 6.87
CA ILE A 89 6.21 5.13 7.34
C ILE A 89 7.68 4.75 7.48
N PHE A 90 8.46 4.91 6.42
CA PHE A 90 9.88 4.51 6.44
C PHE A 90 10.70 5.42 7.38
N ASN A 91 10.41 6.72 7.45
CA ASN A 91 11.04 7.61 8.41
C ASN A 91 10.80 7.18 9.86
N ASN A 92 9.55 6.89 10.25
CA ASN A 92 9.26 6.43 11.61
C ASN A 92 9.85 5.04 11.88
N PHE A 93 9.88 4.16 10.88
CA PHE A 93 10.50 2.85 11.00
C PHE A 93 11.99 2.96 11.37
N TYR A 94 12.76 3.79 10.67
CA TYR A 94 14.18 3.97 10.96
C TYR A 94 14.47 4.83 12.19
N LEU A 95 13.70 5.90 12.42
CA LEU A 95 13.97 6.83 13.53
C LEU A 95 13.42 6.35 14.88
N LYS A 96 12.35 5.55 14.87
CA LYS A 96 11.61 5.17 16.08
C LYS A 96 11.39 3.66 16.21
N GLY A 97 11.62 2.87 15.16
CA GLY A 97 11.24 1.46 15.15
C GLY A 97 9.72 1.24 15.08
N GLU A 98 8.96 2.26 14.65
CA GLU A 98 7.50 2.25 14.66
C GLU A 98 6.93 2.37 13.24
N TYR A 99 5.85 1.63 12.95
CA TYR A 99 5.10 1.74 11.70
C TYR A 99 3.65 1.30 11.93
N PRO A 100 2.68 1.80 11.13
CA PRO A 100 1.28 1.42 11.27
C PRO A 100 1.04 -0.04 10.87
N LEU A 101 -0.17 -0.55 11.11
CA LEU A 101 -0.60 -1.79 10.45
C LEU A 101 -0.68 -1.56 8.94
N ILE A 102 0.09 -2.32 8.14
CA ILE A 102 0.12 -2.21 6.69
C ILE A 102 -0.44 -3.49 6.07
N LEU A 103 -1.44 -3.38 5.21
CA LEU A 103 -2.15 -4.49 4.59
C LEU A 103 -2.02 -4.44 3.06
N LEU A 104 -1.71 -5.57 2.44
CA LEU A 104 -1.67 -5.69 0.98
C LEU A 104 -2.95 -6.34 0.45
N PHE A 105 -3.54 -5.71 -0.56
CA PHE A 105 -4.58 -6.30 -1.38
C PHE A 105 -4.20 -6.26 -2.85
N SER A 106 -4.58 -7.30 -3.58
CA SER A 106 -4.56 -7.28 -5.04
C SER A 106 -5.96 -7.27 -5.63
N LYS A 107 -6.05 -6.92 -6.92
CA LYS A 107 -7.26 -7.13 -7.70
C LYS A 107 -7.58 -8.63 -7.77
N GLY A 108 -8.84 -8.99 -7.50
CA GLY A 108 -9.36 -10.35 -7.71
C GLY A 108 -9.74 -10.64 -9.16
N ASN A 109 -10.31 -11.82 -9.39
CA ASN A 109 -10.62 -12.30 -10.74
C ASN A 109 -11.84 -11.62 -11.36
N GLU A 110 -12.84 -11.25 -10.54
CA GLU A 110 -14.13 -10.74 -11.01
C GLU A 110 -14.41 -9.33 -10.49
N GLY A 111 -14.92 -8.45 -11.36
CA GLY A 111 -15.43 -7.13 -10.99
C GLY A 111 -14.56 -6.34 -9.99
N PHE A 112 -15.12 -6.11 -8.81
CA PHE A 112 -14.49 -5.38 -7.70
C PHE A 112 -13.93 -6.28 -6.59
N ASP A 113 -13.76 -7.58 -6.85
CA ASP A 113 -13.15 -8.51 -5.91
C ASP A 113 -11.74 -8.07 -5.55
N ARG A 114 -11.35 -8.35 -4.30
CA ARG A 114 -10.02 -8.05 -3.76
C ARG A 114 -9.48 -9.27 -3.05
N VAL A 115 -8.22 -9.59 -3.26
CA VAL A 115 -7.55 -10.70 -2.57
C VAL A 115 -6.67 -10.10 -1.49
N PHE A 116 -6.82 -10.56 -0.25
CA PHE A 116 -5.91 -10.15 0.82
C PHE A 116 -4.59 -10.91 0.69
N GLN A 117 -3.50 -10.21 0.43
CA GLN A 117 -2.19 -10.81 0.17
C GLN A 117 -1.33 -10.94 1.42
N GLY A 118 -1.64 -10.19 2.48
CA GLY A 118 -0.98 -10.34 3.77
C GLY A 118 -0.75 -9.03 4.51
N VAL A 119 -0.09 -9.17 5.66
CA VAL A 119 0.38 -8.06 6.49
C VAL A 119 1.82 -7.74 6.09
N LEU A 120 2.14 -6.45 5.98
CA LEU A 120 3.45 -5.96 5.57
C LEU A 120 4.21 -5.33 6.73
N ALA A 121 5.54 -5.45 6.69
CA ALA A 121 6.48 -4.59 7.40
C ALA A 121 7.33 -3.81 6.38
N PRO A 122 7.70 -2.55 6.66
CA PRO A 122 8.63 -1.79 5.82
C PRO A 122 10.01 -2.48 5.79
N GLY A 123 10.70 -2.35 4.66
CA GLY A 123 12.02 -2.95 4.46
C GLY A 123 11.98 -4.44 4.10
N TYR A 124 13.16 -4.99 3.88
CA TYR A 124 13.40 -6.41 3.65
C TYR A 124 14.76 -6.82 4.21
N ASP A 125 14.89 -8.06 4.66
CA ASP A 125 16.16 -8.55 5.21
C ASP A 125 17.29 -8.41 4.18
N GLY A 126 18.42 -7.86 4.62
CA GLY A 126 19.56 -7.51 3.76
C GLY A 126 19.46 -6.19 3.00
N LEU A 127 18.39 -5.40 3.13
CA LEU A 127 18.31 -4.02 2.62
C LEU A 127 18.53 -2.99 3.72
N ASN A 128 19.12 -1.85 3.36
CA ASN A 128 19.26 -0.68 4.24
C ASN A 128 18.35 0.50 3.81
N GLU A 129 18.39 1.59 4.59
CA GLU A 129 17.55 2.79 4.39
C GLU A 129 17.70 3.47 3.03
N MET A 130 18.81 3.22 2.33
CA MET A 130 19.04 3.78 0.99
C MET A 130 18.43 2.92 -0.12
N GLU A 131 17.96 1.71 0.19
CA GLU A 131 17.56 0.69 -0.78
C GLU A 131 16.08 0.34 -0.73
N ASP A 132 15.45 0.51 0.43
CA ASP A 132 14.08 0.07 0.68
C ASP A 132 13.01 1.14 0.41
N LEU A 133 13.35 2.43 0.42
CA LEU A 133 12.52 3.53 -0.11
C LEU A 133 13.33 4.45 -1.03
N VAL A 134 13.26 4.19 -2.33
CA VAL A 134 14.10 4.90 -3.33
C VAL A 134 13.27 5.81 -4.21
N ALA A 135 13.69 7.07 -4.36
CA ALA A 135 13.14 7.97 -5.37
C ALA A 135 13.70 7.61 -6.75
N VAL A 136 12.87 7.01 -7.60
CA VAL A 136 13.24 6.61 -8.97
C VAL A 136 12.75 7.64 -9.98
N TRP A 137 13.58 7.88 -11.00
CA TRP A 137 13.22 8.75 -12.12
C TRP A 137 12.54 7.96 -13.23
N LYS A 138 11.48 8.54 -13.80
CA LYS A 138 10.85 8.06 -15.03
C LYS A 138 10.69 9.21 -16.02
N THR A 139 10.64 8.90 -17.31
CA THR A 139 10.42 9.86 -18.39
C THR A 139 9.14 9.50 -19.13
N ARG A 140 8.25 10.48 -19.33
CA ARG A 140 7.03 10.30 -20.14
C ARG A 140 6.79 11.58 -20.94
N GLY A 141 6.66 11.46 -22.26
CA GLY A 141 6.47 12.61 -23.14
C GLY A 141 7.59 13.66 -23.05
N GLY A 142 8.84 13.23 -22.85
CA GLY A 142 10.00 14.12 -22.72
C GLY A 142 10.16 14.78 -21.33
N ILE A 143 9.22 14.59 -20.41
CA ILE A 143 9.27 15.17 -19.07
C ILE A 143 9.74 14.11 -18.07
N ARG A 144 10.76 14.46 -17.28
CA ARG A 144 11.24 13.65 -16.17
C ARG A 144 10.46 13.99 -14.90
N PHE A 145 10.15 12.96 -14.13
CA PHE A 145 9.50 13.10 -12.82
C PHE A 145 9.93 11.94 -11.92
N GLN A 146 9.79 12.13 -10.61
CA GLN A 146 10.17 11.14 -9.61
C GLN A 146 8.95 10.46 -8.99
N ASN A 147 9.12 9.19 -8.66
CA ASN A 147 8.17 8.43 -7.85
C ASN A 147 8.93 7.56 -6.85
N TYR A 148 8.26 7.01 -5.85
CA TYR A 148 8.88 6.05 -4.95
C TYR A 148 8.84 4.63 -5.52
N LYS A 149 9.91 3.88 -5.26
CA LYS A 149 9.96 2.43 -5.21
C LYS A 149 10.15 2.03 -3.75
N ALA A 150 9.12 1.46 -3.14
CA ALA A 150 9.12 1.00 -1.76
C ALA A 150 9.20 -0.52 -1.70
N VAL A 151 10.01 -1.05 -0.77
CA VAL A 151 10.17 -2.49 -0.54
C VAL A 151 9.57 -2.85 0.82
N PHE A 152 8.73 -3.88 0.84
CA PHE A 152 8.11 -4.39 2.05
C PHE A 152 8.32 -5.89 2.18
N THR A 153 8.30 -6.37 3.42
CA THR A 153 8.26 -7.79 3.75
C THR A 153 6.82 -8.21 4.05
N ILE A 154 6.34 -9.23 3.37
CA ILE A 154 5.09 -9.93 3.72
C ILE A 154 5.38 -10.84 4.90
N LEU A 155 4.78 -10.51 6.05
CA LEU A 155 4.94 -11.28 7.28
C LEU A 155 4.28 -12.66 7.16
N PRO A 156 4.79 -13.69 7.86
CA PRO A 156 4.22 -15.04 7.88
C PRO A 156 2.94 -15.11 8.75
N ILE A 157 1.99 -14.23 8.47
CA ILE A 157 0.70 -14.12 9.17
C ILE A 157 -0.41 -14.57 8.22
N GLU A 158 -0.90 -15.79 8.45
CA GLU A 158 -1.98 -16.38 7.63
C GLU A 158 -3.37 -15.82 7.99
N VAL A 159 -3.59 -15.49 9.27
CA VAL A 159 -4.87 -14.95 9.75
C VAL A 159 -4.64 -13.71 10.60
N LEU A 160 -5.15 -12.57 10.12
CA LEU A 160 -5.22 -11.33 10.87
C LEU A 160 -6.56 -11.23 11.60
N ASN A 161 -6.55 -11.32 12.92
CA ASN A 161 -7.77 -11.24 13.72
C ASN A 161 -8.41 -9.84 13.68
N ARG A 162 -9.75 -9.80 13.71
CA ARG A 162 -10.52 -8.54 13.64
C ARG A 162 -10.16 -7.57 14.77
N LYS A 163 -9.92 -8.09 15.97
CA LYS A 163 -9.51 -7.30 17.15
C LYS A 163 -8.26 -6.46 16.90
N ASN A 164 -7.29 -6.98 16.13
CA ASN A 164 -6.04 -6.27 15.80
C ASN A 164 -6.27 -5.10 14.82
N ILE A 165 -7.38 -5.13 14.08
CA ILE A 165 -7.79 -4.03 13.20
C ILE A 165 -8.57 -2.98 14.00
N GLU A 166 -9.37 -3.43 14.98
CA GLU A 166 -10.21 -2.56 15.80
C GLU A 166 -9.44 -1.80 16.88
N SER A 167 -8.32 -2.35 17.38
CA SER A 167 -7.41 -1.61 18.26
C SER A 167 -6.86 -0.34 17.60
N VAL A 168 -6.66 -0.36 16.27
CA VAL A 168 -6.25 0.83 15.51
C VAL A 168 -7.37 1.87 15.43
N LYS A 169 -8.66 1.45 15.43
CA LYS A 169 -9.81 2.37 15.37
C LYS A 169 -10.04 3.17 16.65
N HIS A 170 -9.58 2.66 17.80
CA HIS A 170 -9.89 3.19 19.13
C HIS A 170 -8.70 3.86 19.83
N ALA A 171 -7.54 3.95 19.17
CA ALA A 171 -6.35 4.65 19.70
C ALA A 171 -6.47 6.20 19.60
N LYS A 172 -7.68 6.73 19.72
CA LYS A 172 -7.96 8.18 19.71
C LYS A 172 -7.90 8.79 21.10
#